data_AF-A0A2V6FT02-F1
#
_entry.id   AF-A0A2V6FT02-F1
#
_cell.length_a   1.000
_cell.length_b   1.000
_cell.length_c   1.000
_cell.angle_alpha   90.00
_cell.angle_beta   90.00
_cell.angle_gamma   90.00
#
_symmetry.space_group_name_H-M   'P 1'
#
loop_
_entity.id
_entity.type
_entity.pdbx_description
1 polymer ?
#
loop_
_entity_poly.entity_id
_entity_poly.type
_entity_poly.pdbx_seq_one_letter_code
_entity_poly.pdbx_strand_id
1 'polypeptide(L)' 'MTLTADSKKRVVLPGAAPGDVFACKQKGPELILRRVHRAVPQRKETKADILKAIRNWKSVPNIRWEELRKITREP' A
#
# COMPACT_ATOMS: atom_id res chain seq x y z
N MET A 1 15.78 21.34 11.40
CA MET A 1 15.58 20.13 10.56
C MET A 1 16.88 19.89 9.82
N THR A 2 17.70 18.94 10.26
CA THR A 2 19.00 18.61 9.64
C THR A 2 18.76 17.53 8.60
N LEU A 3 19.07 17.80 7.32
CA LEU A 3 18.93 16.82 6.24
C LEU A 3 20.12 15.86 6.29
N THR A 4 19.99 14.78 7.05
CA THR A 4 21.01 13.73 7.11
C THR A 4 20.89 12.83 5.89
N ALA A 5 22.00 12.66 5.15
CA ALA A 5 22.09 11.66 4.10
C ALA A 5 22.48 10.32 4.73
N ASP A 6 21.79 9.24 4.36
CA ASP A 6 22.17 7.89 4.78
C ASP A 6 23.46 7.42 4.07
N SER A 7 23.95 6.23 4.44
CA SER A 7 25.15 5.63 3.83
C SER A 7 25.01 5.33 2.33
N LYS A 8 23.79 5.39 1.79
CA LYS A 8 23.44 5.23 0.37
C LYS A 8 23.15 6.57 -0.31
N LYS A 9 23.52 7.69 0.31
CA LYS A 9 23.33 9.06 -0.19
C LYS A 9 21.86 9.44 -0.40
N ARG A 10 20.94 8.83 0.36
CA ARG A 10 19.51 9.15 0.31
C ARG A 10 19.20 10.15 1.40
N VAL A 11 18.35 11.12 1.09
CA VAL A 11 17.91 12.15 2.03
C VAL A 11 16.49 11.82 2.48
N VAL A 12 16.26 11.84 3.80
CA VAL A 12 14.91 11.70 4.36
C VAL A 12 14.16 13.01 4.17
N LEU A 13 13.02 12.97 3.48
CA LEU A 13 12.15 14.11 3.27
C LEU A 13 11.04 14.14 4.33
N PRO A 14 11.09 15.04 5.33
CA PRO A 14 10.05 15.13 6.33
C PRO A 14 8.71 15.51 5.68
N GLY A 15 7.66 14.71 5.95
CA GLY A 15 6.32 14.93 5.41
C GLY A 15 6.08 14.41 3.99
N ALA A 16 7.02 13.65 3.41
CA ALA A 16 6.77 12.84 2.22
C ALA A 16 6.19 11.47 2.61
N ALA A 17 5.22 10.98 1.84
CA ALA A 17 4.67 9.63 1.98
C ALA A 17 5.11 8.74 0.80
N PRO A 18 5.17 7.40 0.98
CA PRO A 18 5.34 6.49 -0.15
C PRO A 18 4.29 6.75 -1.24
N GLY A 19 4.74 6.86 -2.49
CA GLY A 19 3.89 7.20 -3.63
C GLY A 19 3.77 8.69 -3.94
N ASP A 20 4.25 9.58 -3.08
CA ASP A 20 4.39 11.00 -3.43
C ASP A 20 5.40 11.16 -4.58
N VAL A 21 5.07 11.98 -5.57
CA VAL A 21 5.93 12.27 -6.71
C VAL A 21 6.41 13.71 -6.63
N PHE A 22 7.72 13.91 -6.78
CA PHE A 22 8.35 15.22 -6.76
C PHE A 22 9.05 15.49 -8.10
N ALA A 23 8.85 16.67 -8.65
CA ALA A 23 9.67 17.19 -9.73
C ALA A 23 10.92 17.85 -9.14
N CYS A 24 12.08 17.36 -9.55
CA CYS A 24 13.37 17.92 -9.16
C CYS A 24 13.76 19.06 -10.10
N LYS A 25 14.12 20.22 -9.55
CA LYS A 25 14.73 21.32 -10.28
C LYS A 25 16.03 21.72 -9.62
N GLN A 26 17.10 21.82 -10.40
CA GLN A 26 18.38 22.31 -9.90
C GLN A 26 18.40 23.83 -9.93
N LYS A 27 18.85 24.46 -8.85
CA LYS A 27 19.05 25.91 -8.73
C LYS A 27 20.44 26.16 -8.16
N GLY A 28 21.44 26.19 -9.05
CA GLY A 28 22.85 26.28 -8.64
C GLY A 28 23.26 25.05 -7.80
N PRO A 29 23.83 25.23 -6.60
CA PRO A 29 24.18 24.12 -5.72
C PRO A 29 22.96 23.49 -5.02
N GLU A 30 21.78 24.12 -5.10
CA GLU A 30 20.57 23.66 -4.42
C GLU A 30 19.71 22.77 -5.32
N LEU A 31 19.00 21.83 -4.71
CA LEU A 31 17.96 21.03 -5.36
C LEU A 31 16.60 21.39 -4.79
N ILE A 32 15.70 21.87 -5.65
CA ILE A 32 14.33 22.21 -5.32
C ILE A 32 13.43 21.04 -5.69
N LEU A 33 12.73 20.50 -4.71
CA LEU A 33 11.75 19.44 -4.88
C LEU A 33 10.34 20.02 -4.84
N ARG A 34 9.62 19.99 -5.97
CA ARG A 34 8.22 20.42 -6.04
C ARG A 34 7.33 19.19 -6.04
N ARG A 35 6.45 19.05 -5.05
CA ARG A 35 5.48 17.95 -5.01
C ARG A 35 4.48 18.10 -6.15
N VAL A 36 4.41 17.10 -7.03
CA VAL A 36 3.51 17.05 -8.20
C VAL A 36 2.29 16.19 -7.88
N HIS A 37 2.50 15.08 -7.19
CA HIS A 37 1.43 14.20 -6.75
C HIS A 37 1.59 13.90 -5.26
N ARG A 38 0.45 13.92 -4.54
CA ARG A 38 0.37 13.46 -3.17
C ARG A 38 -0.43 12.16 -3.16
N ALA A 39 0.22 11.06 -2.79
CA ALA A 39 -0.48 9.80 -2.62
C ALA A 39 -1.49 9.97 -1.48
N VAL A 40 -2.77 9.75 -1.79
CA VAL A 40 -3.80 9.69 -0.77
C VAL A 40 -3.62 8.36 -0.04
N PRO A 41 -3.41 8.35 1.29
CA PRO A 41 -3.30 7.11 2.02
C PRO A 41 -4.61 6.32 1.81
N GLN A 42 -4.49 5.11 1.27
CA GLN A 42 -5.66 4.25 1.13
C GLN A 42 -6.20 3.94 2.52
N ARG A 43 -7.52 4.07 2.67
CA ARG A 43 -8.19 3.70 3.90
C ARG A 43 -7.97 2.20 4.09
N LYS A 44 -7.27 1.83 5.17
CA LYS A 44 -7.15 0.42 5.54
C LYS A 44 -8.56 -0.08 5.86
N GLU A 45 -8.97 -1.12 5.16
CA GLU A 45 -10.21 -1.83 5.48
C GLU A 45 -10.09 -2.43 6.88
N THR A 46 -11.15 -2.31 7.66
CA THR A 46 -11.17 -2.94 8.98
C THR A 46 -11.34 -4.45 8.81
N LYS A 47 -10.98 -5.23 9.84
CA LYS A 47 -11.23 -6.67 9.86
C LYS A 47 -12.71 -7.01 9.58
N ALA A 48 -13.63 -6.16 10.04
CA ALA A 48 -15.06 -6.32 9.78
C ALA A 48 -15.42 -6.12 8.30
N ASP A 49 -14.83 -5.13 7.64
CA ASP A 49 -15.03 -4.87 6.20
C ASP A 49 -14.51 -6.04 5.36
N ILE A 50 -13.33 -6.56 5.69
CA ILE A 50 -12.73 -7.72 5.02
C ILE A 50 -13.62 -8.95 5.19
N LEU A 51 -14.09 -9.24 6.41
CA LEU A 51 -14.98 -10.38 6.67
C LEU A 51 -16.32 -10.25 5.94
N LYS A 52 -16.86 -9.03 5.84
CA LYS A 52 -18.06 -8.75 5.06
C LYS A 52 -17.82 -8.99 3.56
N ALA A 53 -16.68 -8.56 3.04
CA ALA A 53 -16.30 -8.80 1.65
C ALA A 53 -16.17 -10.30 1.34
N ILE A 54 -15.53 -11.07 2.23
CA ILE A 54 -15.40 -12.53 2.10
C ILE A 54 -16.79 -13.20 2.07
N ARG A 55 -17.70 -12.82 2.98
CA ARG A 55 -19.08 -13.37 2.99
C ARG A 55 -19.86 -13.04 1.73
N ASN A 56 -19.64 -11.87 1.16
CA ASN A 56 -20.31 -11.41 -0.05
C ASN A 56 -19.63 -11.89 -1.35
N TRP A 57 -18.54 -12.66 -1.23
CA TRP A 57 -17.77 -13.10 -2.38
C TRP A 57 -18.52 -14.16 -3.17
N LYS A 58 -19.03 -13.79 -4.35
CA LYS A 58 -19.88 -14.66 -5.19
C LYS A 58 -19.17 -15.91 -5.73
N SER A 59 -17.86 -15.88 -5.87
CA SER A 59 -17.06 -17.01 -6.39
C SER A 59 -16.65 -18.03 -5.32
N VAL A 60 -16.96 -17.82 -4.04
CA VAL A 60 -16.73 -18.83 -3.00
C VAL A 60 -18.04 -19.56 -2.81
N PRO A 61 -18.13 -20.86 -3.16
CA PRO A 61 -19.32 -21.63 -2.92
C PRO A 61 -19.66 -21.62 -1.43
N ASN A 62 -20.89 -21.26 -1.08
CA ASN A 62 -21.39 -21.33 0.29
C ASN A 62 -21.67 -22.81 0.65
N ILE A 63 -20.60 -23.59 0.77
CA ILE A 63 -20.62 -25.04 0.99
C ILE A 63 -20.11 -25.31 2.41
N ARG A 64 -20.72 -26.28 3.11
CA ARG A 64 -20.25 -26.67 4.43
C ARG A 64 -18.90 -27.37 4.34
N TRP A 65 -18.05 -27.20 5.36
CA TRP A 65 -16.73 -27.83 5.39
C TRP A 65 -16.78 -29.37 5.23
N GLU A 66 -17.86 -30.01 5.70
CA GLU A 66 -18.08 -31.45 5.49
C GLU A 66 -18.27 -31.83 4.02
N GLU A 67 -18.98 -31.00 3.25
CA GLU A 67 -19.26 -31.22 1.83
C GLU A 67 -18.04 -30.89 0.97
N LEU A 68 -17.33 -29.79 1.30
CA LEU A 68 -16.08 -29.43 0.61
C LEU A 68 -15.05 -30.57 0.71
N ARG A 69 -14.90 -31.17 1.91
CA ARG A 69 -13.98 -32.30 2.13
C ARG A 69 -14.30 -33.54 1.30
N LYS A 70 -15.57 -33.76 0.93
CA LYS A 70 -15.96 -34.88 0.06
C LYS A 70 -15.57 -34.65 -1.39
N ILE A 71 -15.55 -33.38 -1.83
CA ILE A 71 -15.25 -33.00 -3.21
C ILE A 71 -13.73 -32.87 -3.43
N THR A 72 -12.99 -32.43 -2.41
CA THR A 72 -11.56 -32.11 -2.53
C THR A 72 -10.59 -33.18 -2.04
N ARG A 73 -11.09 -34.27 -1.44
CA ARG A 73 -10.25 -35.45 -1.21
C ARG A 73 -10.16 -36.23 -2.52
N GLU A 74 -8.95 -36.34 -3.06
CA GLU A 74 -8.63 -37.40 -4.02
C GLU A 74 -8.92 -38.77 -3.39
N PRO A 75 -9.41 -39.75 -4.17
CA PRO A 75 -9.77 -41.08 -3.67
C PRO A 75 -8.61 -41.81 -2.97
#